data_AF-A0AAU5KKK8-F1
#
_entry.id   AF-A0AAU5KKK8-F1
#
_cell.length_a   1.000
_cell.length_b   1.000
_cell.length_c   1.000
_cell.angle_alpha   90.00
_cell.angle_beta   90.00
_cell.angle_gamma   90.00
#
_symmetry.space_group_name_H-M   'P 1'
#
loop_
_entity.id
_entity.type
_entity.pdbx_description
1 polymer ?
#
loop_
_entity_poly.entity_id
_entity_poly.type
_entity_poly.pdbx_seq_one_letter_code
_entity_poly.pdbx_strand_id
1 'polypeptide(L)'
;MVDQERYALYREESKLLAAIGAHVDAQVGSVTVRLPRAVAEAAVAAWERDDPDGDFDEETHEQYALRTQAGDLALIGLAISDEGRWEGDEVVVDLHVHSAGAAWLQAAELGLTGRS
;
A
#
# COMPACT_ATOMS: atom_id res chain seq x y z
N MET A 1 14.88 -31.21 5.07
CA MET A 1 15.49 -30.61 6.28
C MET A 1 16.08 -29.24 6.00
N VAL A 2 16.94 -29.07 5.00
CA VAL A 2 17.54 -27.76 4.65
C VAL A 2 16.49 -26.67 4.34
N ASP A 3 15.37 -27.00 3.72
CA ASP A 3 14.32 -25.99 3.45
C ASP A 3 13.60 -25.53 4.72
N GLN A 4 13.38 -26.43 5.70
CA GLN A 4 12.75 -26.04 6.97
C GLN A 4 13.66 -25.16 7.82
N GLU A 5 14.97 -25.42 7.81
CA GLU A 5 15.98 -24.57 8.45
C GLU A 5 16.05 -23.18 7.79
N ARG A 6 15.99 -23.12 6.44
CA ARG A 6 15.91 -21.84 5.71
C ARG A 6 14.64 -21.06 6.05
N TYR A 7 13.48 -21.71 6.05
CA TYR A 7 12.23 -21.03 6.44
C TYR A 7 12.19 -20.65 7.92
N ALA A 8 12.92 -21.34 8.81
CA ALA A 8 13.08 -20.89 10.19
C ALA A 8 13.89 -19.59 10.26
N LEU A 9 15.01 -19.50 9.51
CA LEU A 9 15.77 -18.26 9.38
C LEU A 9 14.91 -17.12 8.84
N TYR A 10 14.18 -17.34 7.73
CA TYR A 10 13.31 -16.31 7.14
C TYR A 10 12.21 -15.82 8.08
N ARG A 11 11.72 -16.67 8.99
CA ARG A 11 10.77 -16.23 10.03
C ARG A 11 11.43 -15.32 11.06
N GLU A 12 12.66 -15.61 11.48
CA GLU A 12 13.39 -14.71 12.39
C GLU A 12 13.74 -13.39 11.73
N GLU A 13 14.13 -13.40 10.44
CA GLU A 13 14.37 -12.18 9.66
C GLU A 13 13.07 -11.37 9.48
N SER A 14 11.93 -12.02 9.25
CA SER A 14 10.62 -11.36 9.19
C SER A 14 10.25 -10.68 10.52
N LYS A 15 10.55 -11.30 11.66
CA LYS A 15 10.35 -10.66 12.98
C LYS A 15 11.26 -9.45 13.17
N LEU A 16 12.52 -9.53 12.74
CA LEU A 16 13.44 -8.40 12.80
C LEU A 16 12.95 -7.25 11.92
N LEU A 17 12.48 -7.55 10.70
CA LEU A 17 11.90 -6.55 9.80
C LEU A 17 10.67 -5.87 10.44
N ALA A 18 9.80 -6.64 11.11
CA ALA A 18 8.66 -6.09 11.83
C ALA A 18 9.08 -5.17 13.01
N ALA A 19 10.13 -5.53 13.74
CA ALA A 19 10.67 -4.69 14.82
C ALA A 19 11.23 -3.36 14.27
N ILE A 20 11.93 -3.41 13.13
CA ILE A 20 12.37 -2.19 12.43
C ILE A 20 11.16 -1.36 12.02
N GLY A 21 10.11 -1.98 11.45
CA GLY A 21 8.87 -1.32 11.08
C GLY A 21 8.22 -0.57 12.23
N ALA A 22 8.15 -1.15 13.43
CA ALA A 22 7.62 -0.48 14.62
C ALA A 22 8.45 0.75 15.03
N HIS A 23 9.77 0.69 14.90
CA HIS A 23 10.63 1.86 15.13
C HIS A 23 10.46 2.94 14.07
N VAL A 24 10.27 2.55 12.81
CA VAL A 24 9.98 3.47 11.71
C VAL A 24 8.66 4.18 11.98
N ASP A 25 7.57 3.44 12.20
CA ASP A 25 6.22 3.98 12.47
C ASP A 25 6.19 5.04 13.58
N ALA A 26 6.96 4.84 14.66
CA ALA A 26 7.06 5.82 15.75
C ALA A 26 7.77 7.14 15.38
N GLN A 27 8.46 7.20 14.24
CA GLN A 27 9.30 8.33 13.81
C GLN A 27 8.79 9.00 12.54
N VAL A 28 8.18 8.25 11.63
CA VAL A 28 7.64 8.80 10.38
C VAL A 28 6.16 9.14 10.55
N GLY A 29 5.80 10.36 10.15
CA GLY A 29 4.39 10.73 9.96
C GLY A 29 3.96 10.47 8.52
N SER A 30 3.06 11.32 8.04
CA SER A 30 2.68 11.33 6.64
C SER A 30 3.79 11.89 5.75
N VAL A 31 3.81 11.44 4.50
CA VAL A 31 4.63 11.98 3.42
C VAL A 31 3.73 12.76 2.48
N THR A 32 4.03 14.05 2.29
CA THR A 32 3.34 14.87 1.29
C THR A 32 3.74 14.42 -0.11
N VAL A 33 2.76 14.06 -0.93
CA VAL A 33 2.95 13.66 -2.32
C VAL A 33 2.13 14.52 -3.27
N ARG A 34 2.58 14.61 -4.53
CA ARG A 34 1.82 15.19 -5.63
C ARG A 34 1.46 14.09 -6.61
N LEU A 35 0.16 13.97 -6.92
CA LEU A 35 -0.35 12.97 -7.85
C LEU A 35 -1.03 13.67 -9.04
N PRO A 36 -0.87 13.16 -10.27
CA PRO A 36 -1.69 13.60 -11.39
C PRO A 36 -3.17 13.42 -11.08
N ARG A 37 -3.98 14.40 -11.47
CA ARG A 37 -5.43 14.44 -11.22
C ARG A 37 -6.13 13.15 -11.62
N ALA A 38 -5.83 12.64 -12.81
CA ALA A 38 -6.43 11.40 -13.31
C ALA A 38 -6.13 10.17 -12.44
N VAL A 39 -4.93 10.08 -11.85
CA VAL A 39 -4.55 8.98 -10.95
C VAL A 39 -5.27 9.12 -9.61
N ALA A 40 -5.35 10.35 -9.09
CA ALA A 40 -6.05 10.64 -7.85
C ALA A 40 -7.55 10.38 -7.94
N GLU A 41 -8.20 10.81 -9.04
CA GLU A 41 -9.61 10.53 -9.30
C GLU A 41 -9.88 9.02 -9.38
N ALA A 42 -8.98 8.24 -9.99
CA ALA A 42 -9.10 6.79 -10.02
C ALA A 42 -8.97 6.14 -8.63
N ALA A 43 -8.10 6.66 -7.76
CA ALA A 43 -7.99 6.18 -6.38
C ALA A 43 -9.24 6.52 -5.56
N VAL A 44 -9.77 7.73 -5.68
CA VAL A 44 -11.04 8.13 -5.03
C VAL A 44 -12.18 7.24 -5.51
N ALA A 45 -12.28 7.00 -6.82
CA ALA A 45 -13.30 6.10 -7.37
C ALA A 45 -13.17 4.65 -6.86
N ALA A 46 -11.97 4.20 -6.49
CA ALA A 46 -11.78 2.88 -5.88
C ALA A 46 -12.28 2.84 -4.43
N TRP A 47 -12.18 3.94 -3.68
CA TRP A 47 -12.76 4.08 -2.34
C TRP A 47 -14.29 4.19 -2.36
N GLU A 48 -14.82 4.98 -3.29
CA GLU A 48 -16.27 5.23 -3.41
C GLU A 48 -17.06 4.07 -4.05
N ARG A 49 -16.35 3.04 -4.54
CA ARG A 49 -16.98 1.89 -5.18
C ARG A 49 -17.70 1.02 -4.16
N ASP A 50 -18.93 0.65 -4.48
CA ASP A 50 -19.59 -0.48 -3.84
C ASP A 50 -18.92 -1.80 -4.28
N ASP A 51 -18.27 -2.48 -3.36
CA ASP A 51 -17.74 -3.81 -3.64
C ASP A 51 -18.89 -4.82 -3.76
N PRO A 52 -18.76 -5.81 -4.67
CA PRO A 52 -19.81 -6.80 -4.88
C PRO A 52 -20.06 -7.59 -3.60
N ASP A 53 -21.35 -7.71 -3.23
CA ASP A 53 -21.78 -8.53 -2.10
C ASP A 53 -21.40 -10.02 -2.33
N GLY A 54 -20.73 -10.63 -1.35
CA GLY A 54 -20.44 -12.07 -1.34
C GLY A 54 -19.48 -12.45 -0.22
N ASP A 55 -19.71 -13.62 0.38
CA ASP A 55 -18.71 -14.23 1.25
C ASP A 55 -17.51 -14.67 0.39
N PHE A 56 -16.30 -14.35 0.84
CA PHE A 56 -15.10 -14.93 0.27
C PHE A 56 -15.08 -16.42 0.62
N ASP A 57 -14.97 -17.29 -0.39
CA ASP A 57 -14.54 -18.68 -0.19
C ASP A 57 -13.11 -18.72 0.40
N GLU A 58 -12.55 -19.92 0.59
CA GLU A 58 -11.17 -20.09 1.07
C GLU A 58 -10.17 -19.37 0.12
N GLU A 59 -9.64 -18.22 0.55
CA GLU A 59 -8.70 -17.43 -0.24
C GLU A 59 -7.33 -18.13 -0.36
N THR A 60 -6.76 -18.13 -1.57
CA THR A 60 -5.34 -18.44 -1.75
C THR A 60 -4.46 -17.29 -1.24
N HIS A 61 -3.17 -17.54 -1.02
CA HIS A 61 -2.23 -16.49 -0.62
C HIS A 61 -2.14 -15.34 -1.65
N GLU A 62 -2.22 -15.66 -2.94
CA GLU A 62 -2.21 -14.67 -4.02
C GLU A 62 -3.48 -13.80 -4.00
N GLN A 63 -4.65 -14.39 -3.76
CA GLN A 63 -5.91 -13.66 -3.63
C GLN A 63 -5.89 -12.72 -2.41
N TYR A 64 -5.39 -13.22 -1.27
CA TYR A 64 -5.21 -12.41 -0.07
C TYR A 64 -4.28 -11.20 -0.32
N ALA A 65 -3.18 -11.39 -1.06
CA ALA A 65 -2.27 -10.32 -1.42
C ALA A 65 -2.94 -9.27 -2.30
N LEU A 66 -3.69 -9.69 -3.33
CA LEU A 66 -4.46 -8.78 -4.20
C LEU A 66 -5.52 -7.99 -3.43
N ARG A 67 -6.23 -8.64 -2.50
CA ARG A 67 -7.22 -7.96 -1.64
C ARG A 67 -6.56 -6.93 -0.73
N THR A 68 -5.38 -7.25 -0.20
CA THR A 68 -4.59 -6.29 0.60
C THR A 68 -4.21 -5.07 -0.23
N GLN A 69 -3.72 -5.27 -1.46
CA GLN A 69 -3.37 -4.18 -2.38
C GLN A 69 -4.57 -3.31 -2.77
N ALA A 70 -5.74 -3.93 -2.99
CA ALA A 70 -6.98 -3.20 -3.24
C ALA A 70 -7.39 -2.33 -2.02
N GLY A 71 -7.20 -2.86 -0.81
CA GLY A 71 -7.40 -2.12 0.43
C GLY A 71 -6.45 -0.93 0.57
N ASP A 72 -5.16 -1.10 0.29
CA ASP A 72 -4.19 0.00 0.31
C ASP A 72 -4.57 1.11 -0.69
N LEU A 73 -5.03 0.75 -1.91
CA LEU A 73 -5.52 1.71 -2.90
C LEU A 73 -6.77 2.46 -2.40
N ALA A 74 -7.72 1.76 -1.78
CA ALA A 74 -8.92 2.37 -1.24
C ALA A 74 -8.59 3.36 -0.10
N LEU A 75 -7.63 3.03 0.76
CA LEU A 75 -7.17 3.94 1.81
C LEU A 75 -6.47 5.19 1.24
N ILE A 76 -5.73 5.06 0.14
CA ILE A 76 -5.19 6.22 -0.59
C ILE A 76 -6.33 7.07 -1.15
N GLY A 77 -7.35 6.44 -1.73
CA GLY A 77 -8.56 7.10 -2.23
C GLY A 77 -9.27 7.92 -1.15
N LEU A 78 -9.48 7.34 0.04
CA LEU A 78 -10.05 8.02 1.20
C LEU A 78 -9.20 9.23 1.64
N ALA A 79 -7.88 9.07 1.76
CA ALA A 79 -7.00 10.17 2.15
C ALA A 79 -7.08 11.34 1.14
N ILE A 80 -7.18 11.03 -0.15
CA ILE A 80 -7.36 12.05 -1.20
C ILE A 80 -8.74 12.71 -1.09
N SER A 81 -9.81 11.96 -0.82
CA SER A 81 -11.16 12.54 -0.72
C SER A 81 -11.30 13.46 0.49
N ASP A 82 -10.68 13.10 1.62
CA ASP A 82 -10.81 13.83 2.87
C ASP A 82 -9.86 15.03 2.95
N GLU A 83 -8.61 14.86 2.50
CA GLU A 83 -7.52 15.82 2.76
C GLU A 83 -6.84 16.34 1.48
N GLY A 84 -7.22 15.84 0.30
CA GLY A 84 -6.59 16.20 -0.97
C GLY A 84 -6.81 17.67 -1.36
N ARG A 85 -5.72 18.40 -1.53
CA ARG A 85 -5.73 19.77 -2.07
C ARG A 85 -5.50 19.76 -3.58
N TRP A 86 -6.56 19.97 -4.33
CA TRP A 86 -6.56 19.99 -5.79
C TRP A 86 -5.97 21.31 -6.34
N GLU A 87 -4.93 21.19 -7.17
CA GLU A 87 -4.16 22.29 -7.75
C GLU A 87 -4.02 22.07 -9.26
N GLY A 88 -5.00 22.55 -10.04
CA GLY A 88 -5.01 22.35 -11.49
C GLY A 88 -5.12 20.86 -11.86
N ASP A 89 -4.09 20.35 -12.52
CA ASP A 89 -3.99 18.96 -12.99
C ASP A 89 -3.32 18.01 -11.98
N GLU A 90 -3.12 18.46 -10.73
CA GLU A 90 -2.55 17.65 -9.66
C GLU A 90 -3.38 17.74 -8.36
N VAL A 91 -3.16 16.78 -7.47
CA VAL A 91 -3.57 16.86 -6.07
C VAL A 91 -2.34 16.76 -5.17
N VAL A 92 -2.33 17.56 -4.10
CA VAL A 92 -1.37 17.46 -3.00
C VAL A 92 -2.07 16.81 -1.83
N VAL A 93 -1.52 15.71 -1.32
CA VAL A 93 -2.10 14.98 -0.18
C VAL A 93 -0.99 14.45 0.72
N ASP A 94 -1.24 14.42 2.02
CA ASP A 94 -0.37 13.78 2.99
C ASP A 94 -0.77 12.31 3.12
N LEU A 95 0.07 11.40 2.63
CA LEU A 95 -0.19 9.96 2.75
C LEU A 95 0.56 9.38 3.93
N HIS A 96 -0.10 8.51 4.69
CA HIS A 96 0.61 7.70 5.68
C HIS A 96 1.74 6.91 5.01
N VAL A 97 2.88 6.79 5.69
CA VAL A 97 4.08 6.11 5.15
C VAL A 97 3.77 4.69 4.66
N HIS A 98 2.85 4.00 5.33
CA HIS A 98 2.38 2.66 4.92
C HIS A 98 1.78 2.69 3.52
N SER A 99 0.81 3.56 3.27
CA SER A 99 0.13 3.68 1.98
C SER A 99 1.08 4.13 0.87
N ALA A 100 1.95 5.11 1.15
CA ALA A 100 2.98 5.55 0.21
C ALA A 100 3.97 4.43 -0.12
N GLY A 101 4.39 3.66 0.90
CA GLY A 101 5.28 2.52 0.77
C GLY A 101 4.67 1.37 -0.02
N ALA A 102 3.40 1.04 0.22
CA ALA A 102 2.67 0.01 -0.52
C ALA A 102 2.57 0.33 -2.02
N ALA A 103 2.19 1.57 -2.35
CA ALA A 103 2.13 2.02 -3.75
C ALA A 103 3.52 1.98 -4.43
N TRP A 104 4.56 2.42 -3.72
CA TRP A 104 5.93 2.37 -4.24
C TRP A 104 6.44 0.94 -4.44
N LEU A 105 6.18 0.04 -3.48
CA LEU A 105 6.59 -1.36 -3.57
C LEU A 105 5.92 -2.05 -4.76
N GLN A 106 4.63 -1.82 -4.98
CA GLN A 106 3.92 -2.34 -6.17
C GLN A 106 4.54 -1.82 -7.47
N ALA A 107 4.88 -0.54 -7.54
CA ALA A 107 5.56 0.02 -8.70
C ALA A 107 6.96 -0.59 -8.90
N ALA A 108 7.68 -0.89 -7.82
CA ALA A 108 8.99 -1.54 -7.86
C ALA A 108 8.91 -2.99 -8.34
N GLU A 109 7.92 -3.75 -7.89
CA GLU A 109 7.65 -5.12 -8.35
C GLU A 109 7.35 -5.17 -9.85
N LEU A 110 6.65 -4.17 -10.37
CA LEU A 110 6.36 -4.00 -11.79
C LEU A 110 7.52 -3.40 -12.60
N GLY A 111 8.64 -3.04 -11.95
CA GLY A 111 9.80 -2.43 -12.61
C GLY A 111 9.57 -0.99 -13.09
N LEU A 112 8.57 -0.30 -12.54
CA LEU A 112 8.23 1.09 -12.86
C LEU A 112 9.10 2.10 -12.09
N THR A 113 9.85 1.65 -11.09
CA THR A 113 10.78 2.48 -10.32
C THR A 113 12.24 2.12 -10.66
N GLY A 114 13.10 3.14 -10.76
CA GLY A 114 14.54 2.93 -10.91
C GLY A 114 15.10 2.40 -9.60
N ARG A 115 15.57 1.14 -9.59
CA ARG A 115 16.34 0.60 -8.45
C ARG A 115 17.51 1.55 -8.17
N SER A 116 17.51 2.18 -6.99
CA SER A 116 18.69 2.87 -6.45
C SER A 116 19.71 1.85 -5.96
#